data_AF-A0A210R5P3-F1
#
_entry.id   AF-A0A210R5P3-F1
#
_cell.length_a   1.000
_cell.length_b   1.000
_cell.length_c   1.000
_cell.angle_alpha   90.00
_cell.angle_beta   90.00
_cell.angle_gamma   90.00
#
_symmetry.space_group_name_H-M   'P 1'
#
loop_
_entity.id
_entity.type
_entity.pdbx_description
1 polymer ?
#
loop_
_entity_poly.entity_id
_entity_poly.type
_entity_poly.pdbx_seq_one_letter_code
_entity_poly.pdbx_strand_id
1 'polypeptide(L)'
;MDLLVLYLVARDLLVLHHVARDLVLHLVARDLLVLHLVARDSLVLHQVTMDLLVLYLVARDLLVLHHVARDLLVLHLVARDLLVLHQVTMDLLVLHQVARDSLVLHQVARDLLVLHQVIRDLLVLHQVARDSLVLHLVTRYLLVLHQVARDLLVLHQVARDSLVLHQVARDLLVLHEVARDLFVLHQVIRGLLGLHQVARDSLVLHLVARDSLVIHLVARDLLVLLQVARDSLVLHLVARDLFMLHQVAR
;
A
#
# COMPACT_ATOMS: atom_id res chain seq x y z
N MET A 1 -17.79 18.86 -24.20
CA MET A 1 -18.65 17.68 -24.31
C MET A 1 -17.79 16.61 -24.92
N ASP A 2 -17.59 15.49 -24.23
CA ASP A 2 -17.54 14.14 -24.82
C ASP A 2 -17.26 13.16 -23.67
N LEU A 3 -18.25 13.09 -22.76
CA LEU A 3 -18.33 12.02 -21.77
C LEU A 3 -18.86 10.77 -22.50
N LEU A 4 -18.04 9.73 -22.56
CA LEU A 4 -18.45 8.43 -23.04
C LEU A 4 -18.87 7.56 -21.85
N VAL A 5 -20.06 6.97 -21.91
CA VAL A 5 -20.53 5.99 -20.92
C VAL A 5 -20.73 4.65 -21.61
N LEU A 6 -20.03 3.61 -21.14
CA LEU A 6 -20.10 2.26 -21.68
C LEU A 6 -20.54 1.26 -20.62
N TYR A 7 -21.37 0.30 -21.05
CA TYR A 7 -21.75 -0.89 -20.29
C TYR A 7 -21.41 -2.11 -21.13
N LEU A 8 -20.43 -2.90 -20.69
CA LEU A 8 -19.92 -4.04 -21.42
C LEU A 8 -20.08 -5.32 -20.61
N VAL A 9 -20.55 -6.38 -21.25
CA VAL A 9 -20.54 -7.74 -20.72
C VAL A 9 -19.77 -8.61 -21.69
N ALA A 10 -18.66 -9.19 -21.22
CA ALA A 10 -17.82 -10.09 -21.99
C ALA A 10 -17.79 -11.46 -21.34
N ARG A 11 -18.00 -12.51 -22.13
CA ARG A 11 -17.91 -13.87 -21.61
C ARG A 11 -16.50 -14.43 -21.77
N ASP A 12 -15.96 -14.34 -22.98
CA ASP A 12 -14.68 -14.95 -23.31
C ASP A 12 -13.55 -13.89 -23.29
N LEU A 13 -13.17 -13.35 -24.45
CA LEU A 13 -12.11 -12.35 -24.57
C LEU A 13 -12.68 -10.95 -24.84
N LEU A 14 -12.22 -9.95 -24.08
CA LEU A 14 -12.38 -8.55 -24.45
C LEU A 14 -11.05 -7.80 -24.36
N VAL A 15 -10.68 -7.17 -25.48
CA VAL A 15 -9.55 -6.26 -25.58
C VAL A 15 -10.09 -4.89 -25.96
N LEU A 16 -9.87 -3.88 -25.11
CA LEU A 16 -10.29 -2.50 -25.36
C LEU A 16 -9.10 -1.57 -25.29
N HIS A 17 -8.92 -0.80 -26.36
CA HIS A 17 -8.06 0.37 -26.35
C HIS A 17 -8.94 1.59 -26.54
N HIS A 18 -8.89 2.55 -25.61
CA HIS A 18 -9.71 3.74 -25.72
C HIS A 18 -9.00 4.98 -25.16
N VAL A 19 -9.14 6.09 -25.87
CA VAL A 19 -8.65 7.40 -25.46
C VAL A 19 -9.85 8.34 -25.42
N ALA A 20 -10.12 8.89 -24.25
CA ALA A 20 -11.25 9.78 -24.03
C ALA A 20 -10.83 11.04 -23.26
N ARG A 21 -11.67 12.06 -23.34
CA ARG A 21 -11.60 13.16 -22.38
C ARG A 21 -12.17 12.71 -21.04
N ASP A 22 -13.41 12.22 -21.08
CA ASP A 22 -14.15 11.70 -19.93
C ASP A 22 -14.72 10.31 -20.28
N LEU A 23 -14.43 9.30 -19.47
CA LEU A 23 -14.93 7.92 -19.67
C LEU A 23 -15.51 7.36 -18.37
N VAL A 24 -16.74 6.87 -18.45
CA VAL A 24 -17.35 6.01 -17.43
C VAL A 24 -17.56 4.64 -18.05
N LEU A 25 -16.93 3.61 -17.50
CA LEU A 25 -17.04 2.23 -17.98
C LEU A 25 -17.52 1.32 -16.86
N HIS A 26 -18.62 0.62 -17.11
CA HIS A 26 -19.09 -0.49 -16.29
C HIS A 26 -18.84 -1.78 -17.07
N LEU A 27 -18.12 -2.72 -16.47
CA LEU A 27 -17.73 -3.93 -17.16
C LEU A 27 -17.86 -5.16 -16.27
N VAL A 28 -18.50 -6.19 -16.81
CA VAL A 28 -18.53 -7.53 -16.26
C VAL A 28 -17.85 -8.46 -17.25
N ALA A 29 -16.77 -9.11 -16.85
CA ALA A 29 -16.12 -10.12 -17.66
C ALA A 29 -15.98 -11.44 -16.90
N ARG A 30 -16.11 -12.57 -17.61
CA ARG A 30 -15.87 -13.87 -17.01
C ARG A 30 -14.41 -14.28 -17.20
N ASP A 31 -13.97 -14.44 -18.44
CA ASP A 31 -12.69 -15.07 -18.71
C ASP A 31 -11.55 -14.01 -18.83
N LEU A 32 -11.18 -13.56 -20.04
CA LEU A 32 -9.98 -12.73 -20.24
C LEU A 32 -10.32 -11.28 -20.60
N LEU A 33 -9.81 -10.34 -19.80
CA LEU A 33 -9.91 -8.91 -20.04
C LEU A 33 -8.55 -8.23 -20.15
N VAL A 34 -8.34 -7.46 -21.23
CA VAL A 34 -7.22 -6.52 -21.37
C VAL A 34 -7.77 -5.15 -21.73
N LEU A 35 -7.59 -4.15 -20.86
CA LEU A 35 -7.95 -2.77 -21.19
C LEU A 35 -6.72 -1.86 -21.15
N HIS A 36 -6.63 -0.98 -22.14
CA HIS A 36 -5.74 0.15 -22.17
C HIS A 36 -6.57 1.43 -22.33
N LEU A 37 -6.73 2.19 -21.24
CA LEU A 37 -7.55 3.39 -21.24
C LEU A 37 -6.71 4.61 -20.91
N VAL A 38 -6.89 5.66 -21.71
CA VAL A 38 -6.26 6.97 -21.48
C VAL A 38 -7.37 8.00 -21.33
N ALA A 39 -7.39 8.70 -20.20
CA ALA A 39 -8.33 9.77 -19.93
C ALA A 39 -7.62 11.09 -19.64
N ARG A 40 -8.09 12.18 -20.24
CA ARG A 40 -7.55 13.51 -20.00
C ARG A 40 -8.14 14.15 -18.73
N ASP A 41 -9.44 14.07 -18.54
CA ASP A 41 -10.11 14.77 -17.45
C ASP A 41 -10.63 13.74 -16.44
N SER A 42 -11.48 12.79 -16.83
CA SER A 42 -11.97 11.77 -15.89
C SER A 42 -12.03 10.35 -16.46
N LEU A 43 -11.63 9.38 -15.63
CA LEU A 43 -11.85 7.95 -15.83
C LEU A 43 -12.54 7.38 -14.60
N VAL A 44 -13.75 6.87 -14.77
CA VAL A 44 -14.47 6.10 -13.75
C VAL A 44 -14.70 4.70 -14.27
N LEU A 45 -14.15 3.71 -13.57
CA LEU A 45 -14.19 2.32 -13.98
C LEU A 45 -14.79 1.47 -12.85
N HIS A 46 -15.90 0.78 -13.15
CA HIS A 46 -16.50 -0.23 -12.29
C HIS A 46 -16.37 -1.58 -12.97
N GLN A 47 -15.72 -2.52 -12.30
CA GLN A 47 -15.36 -3.80 -12.90
C GLN A 47 -15.60 -4.98 -11.97
N VAL A 48 -16.15 -6.04 -12.56
CA VAL A 48 -16.21 -7.37 -11.96
C VAL A 48 -15.59 -8.35 -12.95
N THR A 49 -14.56 -9.07 -12.52
CA THR A 49 -13.88 -10.09 -13.34
C THR A 49 -13.74 -11.40 -12.56
N MET A 50 -14.01 -12.53 -13.22
CA MET A 50 -13.82 -13.84 -12.58
C MET A 50 -12.37 -14.30 -12.74
N ASP A 51 -11.84 -14.36 -13.96
CA ASP A 51 -10.57 -15.03 -14.19
C ASP A 51 -9.40 -14.03 -14.28
N LEU A 52 -9.08 -13.53 -15.47
CA LEU A 52 -7.85 -12.75 -15.70
C LEU A 52 -8.15 -11.33 -16.17
N LEU A 53 -7.68 -10.35 -15.39
CA LEU A 53 -7.68 -8.94 -15.77
C LEU A 53 -6.26 -8.37 -15.85
N VAL A 54 -5.94 -7.77 -17.00
CA VAL A 54 -4.82 -6.84 -17.14
C VAL A 54 -5.33 -5.45 -17.51
N LEU A 55 -4.92 -4.45 -16.73
CA LEU A 55 -5.39 -3.09 -16.86
C LEU A 55 -4.23 -2.10 -16.92
N TYR A 56 -4.21 -1.29 -17.98
CA TYR A 56 -3.30 -0.15 -18.14
C TYR A 56 -4.13 1.13 -18.19
N LEU A 57 -4.06 1.94 -17.14
CA LEU A 57 -4.78 3.22 -17.07
C LEU A 57 -3.80 4.37 -17.00
N VAL A 58 -4.04 5.38 -17.83
CA VAL A 58 -3.40 6.68 -17.73
C VAL A 58 -4.49 7.73 -17.55
N ALA A 59 -4.46 8.47 -16.46
CA ALA A 59 -5.35 9.58 -16.22
C ALA A 59 -4.53 10.83 -15.90
N ARG A 60 -4.92 11.97 -16.46
CA ARG A 60 -4.31 13.23 -16.06
C ARG A 60 -5.01 13.79 -14.82
N ASP A 61 -6.31 14.10 -14.87
CA ASP A 61 -6.93 14.81 -13.74
C ASP A 61 -7.55 13.83 -12.71
N LEU A 62 -8.51 12.98 -13.07
CA LEU A 62 -9.19 12.06 -12.14
C LEU A 62 -9.21 10.60 -12.62
N LEU A 63 -8.81 9.68 -11.74
CA LEU A 63 -9.01 8.23 -11.89
C LEU A 63 -9.75 7.66 -10.68
N VAL A 64 -10.92 7.08 -10.91
CA VAL A 64 -11.69 6.33 -9.91
C VAL A 64 -11.87 4.91 -10.42
N LEU A 65 -11.40 3.93 -9.65
CA LEU A 65 -11.52 2.52 -9.98
C LEU A 65 -12.13 1.74 -8.81
N HIS A 66 -13.22 1.04 -9.11
CA HIS A 66 -13.82 0.03 -8.25
C HIS A 66 -13.71 -1.31 -8.95
N HIS A 67 -13.02 -2.24 -8.31
CA HIS A 67 -12.73 -3.52 -8.94
C HIS A 67 -12.95 -4.69 -7.98
N VAL A 68 -13.64 -5.71 -8.46
CA VAL A 68 -13.76 -7.02 -7.80
C VAL A 68 -13.23 -8.08 -8.74
N ALA A 69 -12.12 -8.73 -8.35
CA ALA A 69 -11.59 -9.91 -9.03
C ALA A 69 -11.72 -11.13 -8.14
N ARG A 70 -11.92 -12.29 -8.77
CA ARG A 70 -11.75 -13.56 -8.09
C ARG A 70 -10.30 -14.04 -8.25
N ASP A 71 -9.83 -14.30 -9.46
CA ASP A 71 -8.54 -14.97 -9.64
C ASP A 71 -7.36 -13.99 -9.77
N LEU A 72 -7.00 -13.56 -10.99
CA LEU A 72 -5.77 -12.81 -11.24
C LEU A 72 -6.04 -11.39 -11.73
N LEU A 73 -5.42 -10.43 -11.04
CA LEU A 73 -5.55 -9.02 -11.33
C LEU A 73 -4.19 -8.33 -11.42
N VAL A 74 -3.91 -7.73 -12.58
CA VAL A 74 -2.69 -6.93 -12.83
C VAL A 74 -3.08 -5.52 -13.26
N LEU A 75 -2.63 -4.52 -12.50
CA LEU A 75 -2.87 -3.11 -12.81
C LEU A 75 -1.58 -2.33 -12.95
N HIS A 76 -1.56 -1.46 -13.95
CA HIS A 76 -0.55 -0.43 -14.14
C HIS A 76 -1.27 0.91 -14.25
N LEU A 77 -1.16 1.74 -13.21
CA LEU A 77 -1.86 3.03 -13.15
C LEU A 77 -0.85 4.17 -13.15
N VAL A 78 -1.07 5.13 -14.04
CA VAL A 78 -0.38 6.42 -14.04
C VAL A 78 -1.42 7.51 -13.87
N ALA A 79 -1.34 8.24 -12.76
CA ALA A 79 -2.21 9.39 -12.50
C ALA A 79 -1.36 10.64 -12.25
N ARG A 80 -1.82 11.79 -12.75
CA ARG A 80 -1.16 13.05 -12.41
C ARG A 80 -1.79 13.64 -11.14
N ASP A 81 -3.09 13.89 -11.12
CA ASP A 81 -3.68 14.66 -10.02
C ASP A 81 -4.33 13.77 -8.94
N LEU A 82 -5.51 13.16 -9.17
CA LEU A 82 -6.20 12.34 -8.16
C LEU A 82 -6.45 10.90 -8.61
N LEU A 83 -6.00 9.95 -7.79
CA LEU A 83 -6.30 8.52 -7.92
C LEU A 83 -7.06 8.01 -6.70
N VAL A 84 -8.24 7.44 -6.92
CA VAL A 84 -9.02 6.72 -5.91
C VAL A 84 -9.24 5.28 -6.38
N LEU A 85 -8.86 4.33 -5.55
CA LEU A 85 -8.91 2.91 -5.89
C LEU A 85 -9.52 2.11 -4.75
N HIS A 86 -10.55 1.32 -5.07
CA HIS A 86 -11.16 0.33 -4.20
C HIS A 86 -11.08 -1.03 -4.88
N GLN A 87 -10.41 -1.99 -4.24
CA GLN A 87 -10.23 -3.32 -4.80
C GLN A 87 -10.53 -4.41 -3.80
N VAL A 88 -11.19 -5.44 -4.29
CA VAL A 88 -11.35 -6.72 -3.62
C VAL A 88 -10.83 -7.80 -4.56
N THR A 89 -9.86 -8.60 -4.10
CA THR A 89 -9.31 -9.73 -4.83
C THR A 89 -9.31 -10.97 -3.96
N MET A 90 -9.71 -12.12 -4.51
CA MET A 90 -9.58 -13.37 -3.77
C MET A 90 -8.15 -13.89 -3.88
N ASP A 91 -7.65 -14.13 -5.09
CA ASP A 91 -6.39 -14.86 -5.20
C ASP A 91 -5.18 -13.90 -5.31
N LEU A 92 -4.95 -13.29 -6.48
CA LEU A 92 -3.71 -12.54 -6.73
C LEU A 92 -3.95 -11.13 -7.26
N LEU A 93 -3.40 -10.15 -6.55
CA LEU A 93 -3.29 -8.77 -7.01
C LEU A 93 -1.83 -8.36 -7.18
N VAL A 94 -1.50 -7.85 -8.37
CA VAL A 94 -0.27 -7.10 -8.64
C VAL A 94 -0.64 -5.70 -9.11
N LEU A 95 -0.18 -4.70 -8.38
CA LEU A 95 -0.46 -3.30 -8.70
C LEU A 95 0.82 -2.47 -8.73
N HIS A 96 1.05 -1.85 -9.88
CA HIS A 96 2.10 -0.86 -10.11
C HIS A 96 1.46 0.50 -10.30
N GLN A 97 1.92 1.49 -9.53
CA GLN A 97 1.35 2.83 -9.56
C GLN A 97 2.41 3.91 -9.55
N VAL A 98 2.16 4.92 -10.37
CA VAL A 98 2.86 6.20 -10.33
C VAL A 98 1.80 7.28 -10.19
N ALA A 99 1.87 8.06 -9.11
CA ALA A 99 1.01 9.23 -8.94
C ALA A 99 1.84 10.47 -8.58
N ARG A 100 1.45 11.61 -9.14
CA ARG A 100 2.14 12.87 -8.83
C ARG A 100 1.54 13.54 -7.60
N ASP A 101 0.23 13.73 -7.55
CA ASP A 101 -0.35 14.51 -6.45
C ASP A 101 -0.95 13.59 -5.38
N SER A 102 -2.16 13.06 -5.56
CA SER A 102 -2.86 12.36 -4.46
C SER A 102 -3.32 10.94 -4.83
N LEU A 103 -3.10 10.01 -3.92
CA LEU A 103 -3.55 8.63 -4.02
C LEU A 103 -4.27 8.17 -2.74
N VAL A 104 -5.46 7.62 -2.92
CA VAL A 104 -6.24 6.95 -1.88
C VAL A 104 -6.55 5.52 -2.31
N LEU A 105 -6.13 4.56 -1.50
CA LEU A 105 -6.28 3.14 -1.78
C LEU A 105 -6.95 2.40 -0.64
N HIS A 106 -7.96 1.61 -0.99
CA HIS A 106 -8.57 0.62 -0.13
C HIS A 106 -8.49 -0.74 -0.82
N GLN A 107 -7.82 -1.68 -0.18
CA GLN A 107 -7.62 -3.02 -0.73
C GLN A 107 -7.94 -4.09 0.29
N VAL A 108 -8.67 -5.09 -0.18
CA VAL A 108 -8.88 -6.35 0.51
C VAL A 108 -8.41 -7.47 -0.39
N ALA A 109 -7.44 -8.23 0.09
CA ALA A 109 -6.96 -9.45 -0.57
C ALA A 109 -7.08 -10.63 0.38
N ARG A 110 -7.45 -11.79 -0.17
CA ARG A 110 -7.41 -13.03 0.59
C ARG A 110 -6.03 -13.67 0.51
N ASP A 111 -5.48 -13.92 -0.68
CA ASP A 111 -4.24 -14.71 -0.76
C ASP A 111 -2.98 -13.84 -0.91
N LEU A 112 -2.71 -13.26 -2.09
CA LEU A 112 -1.48 -12.48 -2.33
C LEU A 112 -1.75 -11.07 -2.86
N LEU A 113 -1.15 -10.08 -2.21
CA LEU A 113 -1.14 -8.69 -2.65
C LEU A 113 0.30 -8.17 -2.79
N VAL A 114 0.67 -7.76 -4.01
CA VAL A 114 1.98 -7.18 -4.33
C VAL A 114 1.81 -5.77 -4.87
N LEU A 115 2.50 -4.82 -4.24
CA LEU A 115 2.37 -3.40 -4.54
C LEU A 115 3.71 -2.74 -4.77
N HIS A 116 3.76 -1.94 -5.83
CA HIS A 116 4.85 -1.02 -6.11
C HIS A 116 4.25 0.36 -6.39
N GLN A 117 4.53 1.33 -5.52
CA GLN A 117 3.99 2.68 -5.65
C GLN A 117 5.10 3.72 -5.57
N VAL A 118 5.07 4.66 -6.52
CA VAL A 118 5.88 5.88 -6.49
C VAL A 118 4.94 7.06 -6.48
N ILE A 119 4.86 7.74 -5.34
CA ILE A 119 3.95 8.86 -5.11
C ILE A 119 4.76 10.08 -4.73
N ARG A 120 4.51 11.21 -5.38
CA ARG A 120 5.19 12.44 -5.01
C ARG A 120 4.52 13.06 -3.78
N ASP A 121 3.25 13.46 -3.84
CA ASP A 121 2.66 14.25 -2.75
C ASP A 121 2.02 13.42 -1.63
N LEU A 122 0.81 12.92 -1.81
CA LEU A 122 0.04 12.27 -0.74
C LEU A 122 -0.31 10.82 -1.10
N LEU A 123 0.01 9.91 -0.18
CA LEU A 123 -0.42 8.52 -0.22
C LEU A 123 -1.19 8.15 1.05
N VAL A 124 -2.44 7.73 0.89
CA VAL A 124 -3.26 7.13 1.95
C VAL A 124 -3.63 5.71 1.55
N LEU A 125 -3.24 4.75 2.38
CA LEU A 125 -3.41 3.32 2.13
C LEU A 125 -4.15 2.65 3.29
N HIS A 126 -5.19 1.89 2.96
CA HIS A 126 -5.86 0.96 3.87
C HIS A 126 -5.87 -0.42 3.24
N GLN A 127 -5.26 -1.38 3.93
CA GLN A 127 -5.05 -2.72 3.39
C GLN A 127 -5.37 -3.79 4.41
N VAL A 128 -6.12 -4.78 3.93
CA VAL A 128 -6.37 -6.02 4.64
C VAL A 128 -5.94 -7.15 3.74
N ALA A 129 -4.94 -7.90 4.18
CA ALA A 129 -4.51 -9.14 3.55
C ALA A 129 -4.69 -10.29 4.54
N ARG A 130 -5.25 -11.40 4.09
CA ARG A 130 -5.27 -12.59 4.93
C ARG A 130 -3.91 -13.27 4.86
N ASP A 131 -3.47 -13.77 3.71
CA ASP A 131 -2.27 -14.60 3.71
C ASP A 131 -0.99 -13.75 3.55
N SER A 132 -0.78 -13.07 2.42
CA SER A 132 0.49 -12.41 2.13
C SER A 132 0.37 -11.01 1.52
N LEU A 133 1.21 -10.11 2.03
CA LEU A 133 1.25 -8.71 1.65
C LEU A 133 2.71 -8.26 1.44
N VAL A 134 3.03 -7.80 0.22
CA VAL A 134 4.36 -7.29 -0.14
C VAL A 134 4.22 -5.88 -0.71
N LEU A 135 4.96 -4.93 -0.14
CA LEU A 135 4.91 -3.53 -0.53
C LEU A 135 6.29 -2.93 -0.74
N HIS A 136 6.39 -2.15 -1.80
CA HIS A 136 7.49 -1.25 -2.08
C HIS A 136 6.94 0.15 -2.34
N LEU A 137 7.19 1.06 -1.39
CA LEU A 137 6.61 2.40 -1.39
C LEU A 137 7.69 3.47 -1.41
N VAL A 138 7.62 4.36 -2.39
CA VAL A 138 8.44 5.56 -2.42
C VAL A 138 7.52 6.78 -2.38
N THR A 139 7.65 7.57 -1.33
CA THR A 139 6.86 8.78 -1.11
C THR A 139 7.77 9.98 -0.87
N ARG A 140 7.40 11.15 -1.39
CA ARG A 140 8.17 12.37 -1.11
C ARG A 140 7.58 13.14 0.07
N TYR A 141 6.29 13.48 0.07
CA TYR A 141 5.75 14.35 1.12
C TYR A 141 5.07 13.56 2.24
N LEU A 142 3.86 13.00 2.04
CA LEU A 142 3.11 12.37 3.12
C LEU A 142 2.67 10.95 2.78
N LEU A 143 2.95 10.03 3.71
CA LEU A 143 2.47 8.65 3.69
C LEU A 143 1.68 8.34 4.97
N VAL A 144 0.44 7.89 4.79
CA VAL A 144 -0.39 7.33 5.86
C VAL A 144 -0.79 5.90 5.48
N LEU A 145 -0.43 4.96 6.33
CA LEU A 145 -0.66 3.54 6.09
C LEU A 145 -1.40 2.88 7.25
N HIS A 146 -2.45 2.16 6.92
CA HIS A 146 -3.14 1.24 7.83
C HIS A 146 -3.13 -0.15 7.22
N GLN A 147 -2.50 -1.09 7.93
CA GLN A 147 -2.34 -2.45 7.44
C GLN A 147 -2.77 -3.48 8.47
N VAL A 148 -3.52 -4.46 8.00
CA VAL A 148 -3.80 -5.69 8.72
C VAL A 148 -3.36 -6.86 7.84
N ALA A 149 -2.42 -7.64 8.33
CA ALA A 149 -1.99 -8.88 7.70
C ALA A 149 -2.09 -10.03 8.71
N ARG A 150 -2.54 -11.20 8.27
CA ARG A 150 -2.55 -12.37 9.15
C ARG A 150 -1.20 -13.08 9.08
N ASP A 151 -0.80 -13.58 7.93
CA ASP A 151 0.31 -14.53 7.90
C ASP A 151 1.66 -13.84 7.60
N LEU A 152 1.80 -13.14 6.47
CA LEU A 152 3.04 -12.45 6.09
C LEU A 152 2.82 -11.01 5.65
N LEU A 153 3.62 -10.09 6.21
CA LEU A 153 3.77 -8.73 5.71
C LEU A 153 5.25 -8.38 5.52
N VAL A 154 5.60 -8.00 4.30
CA VAL A 154 6.91 -7.46 3.93
C VAL A 154 6.73 -6.05 3.40
N LEU A 155 7.37 -5.08 4.05
CA LEU A 155 7.30 -3.68 3.66
C LEU A 155 8.70 -3.10 3.50
N HIS A 156 8.89 -2.46 2.35
CA HIS A 156 10.03 -1.59 2.09
C HIS A 156 9.48 -0.21 1.78
N GLN A 157 9.86 0.80 2.56
CA GLN A 157 9.51 2.18 2.22
C GLN A 157 10.65 3.16 2.36
N VAL A 158 10.54 4.18 1.50
CA VAL A 158 11.35 5.37 1.53
C VAL A 158 10.40 6.56 1.53
N ALA A 159 10.44 7.34 2.60
CA ALA A 159 9.74 8.61 2.72
C ALA A 159 10.75 9.74 2.92
N ARG A 160 10.53 10.89 2.29
CA ARG A 160 11.33 12.08 2.61
C ARG A 160 10.72 12.80 3.81
N ASP A 161 9.50 13.30 3.71
CA ASP A 161 9.06 14.24 4.75
C ASP A 161 8.35 13.52 5.90
N SER A 162 7.11 13.08 5.75
CA SER A 162 6.31 12.54 6.87
C SER A 162 5.72 11.17 6.58
N LEU A 163 5.82 10.28 7.57
CA LEU A 163 5.30 8.93 7.50
C LEU A 163 4.61 8.54 8.80
N VAL A 164 3.39 8.03 8.68
CA VAL A 164 2.59 7.48 9.78
C VAL A 164 2.09 6.08 9.41
N LEU A 165 2.54 5.05 10.13
CA LEU A 165 2.04 3.68 9.94
C LEU A 165 1.32 3.17 11.19
N HIS A 166 0.21 2.48 10.94
CA HIS A 166 -0.47 1.63 11.89
C HIS A 166 -0.53 0.22 11.31
N GLN A 167 0.10 -0.74 11.99
CA GLN A 167 0.22 -2.10 11.50
C GLN A 167 -0.20 -3.11 12.55
N VAL A 168 -1.01 -4.07 12.11
CA VAL A 168 -1.37 -5.26 12.89
C VAL A 168 -0.97 -6.49 12.09
N ALA A 169 -0.08 -7.30 12.66
CA ALA A 169 0.37 -8.55 12.06
C ALA A 169 0.16 -9.72 13.04
N ARG A 170 -0.22 -10.89 12.52
CA ARG A 170 -0.32 -12.08 13.37
C ARG A 170 0.96 -12.89 13.36
N ASP A 171 1.50 -13.31 12.22
CA ASP A 171 2.57 -14.32 12.24
C ASP A 171 3.98 -13.77 11.95
N LEU A 172 4.23 -13.18 10.77
CA LEU A 172 5.55 -12.64 10.41
C LEU A 172 5.45 -11.22 9.82
N LEU A 173 6.23 -10.31 10.41
CA LEU A 173 6.39 -8.93 9.94
C LEU A 173 7.87 -8.62 9.67
N VAL A 174 8.17 -8.17 8.45
CA VAL A 174 9.51 -7.71 8.04
C VAL A 174 9.41 -6.31 7.46
N LEU A 175 10.15 -5.37 8.04
CA LEU A 175 10.06 -3.96 7.72
C LEU A 175 11.43 -3.34 7.52
N HIS A 176 11.56 -2.63 6.42
CA HIS A 176 12.72 -1.82 6.10
C HIS A 176 12.26 -0.41 5.72
N GLU A 177 12.51 0.54 6.62
CA GLU A 177 12.03 1.90 6.45
C GLU A 177 13.16 2.91 6.52
N VAL A 178 13.09 3.87 5.60
CA VAL A 178 13.94 5.05 5.61
C VAL A 178 13.06 6.28 5.57
N ALA A 179 13.15 7.11 6.61
CA ALA A 179 12.48 8.40 6.70
C ALA A 179 13.51 9.50 6.94
N ARG A 180 13.30 10.67 6.32
CA ARG A 180 14.18 11.81 6.57
C ARG A 180 13.66 12.68 7.69
N ASP A 181 12.42 13.16 7.65
CA ASP A 181 11.99 14.17 8.63
C ASP A 181 11.21 13.55 9.81
N LEU A 182 9.99 13.03 9.60
CA LEU A 182 9.17 12.45 10.67
C LEU A 182 8.72 11.03 10.35
N PHE A 183 8.97 10.11 11.28
CA PHE A 183 8.44 8.76 11.26
C PHE A 183 7.70 8.42 12.55
N VAL A 184 6.44 8.04 12.41
CA VAL A 184 5.59 7.56 13.51
C VAL A 184 5.08 6.17 13.17
N LEU A 185 5.30 5.23 14.08
CA LEU A 185 4.91 3.84 13.89
C LEU A 185 4.22 3.29 15.13
N HIS A 186 3.01 2.78 14.92
CA HIS A 186 2.26 2.00 15.89
C HIS A 186 2.11 0.56 15.39
N GLN A 187 2.58 -0.39 16.19
CA GLN A 187 2.58 -1.81 15.82
C GLN A 187 2.07 -2.71 16.91
N VAL A 188 1.24 -3.68 16.49
CA VAL A 188 0.81 -4.80 17.29
C VAL A 188 1.08 -6.10 16.55
N ILE A 189 1.91 -6.97 17.14
CA ILE A 189 2.37 -8.19 16.49
C ILE A 189 2.21 -9.39 17.43
N ARG A 190 1.69 -10.50 16.89
CA ARG A 190 1.52 -11.78 17.61
C ARG A 190 2.40 -12.90 17.06
N GLY A 191 3.64 -12.56 16.79
CA GLY A 191 4.59 -13.43 16.10
C GLY A 191 5.95 -12.76 16.02
N LEU A 192 6.65 -12.98 14.91
CA LEU A 192 8.01 -12.48 14.70
C LEU A 192 8.00 -11.08 14.05
N LEU A 193 8.82 -10.16 14.58
CA LEU A 193 9.15 -8.88 13.94
C LEU A 193 10.65 -8.81 13.61
N GLY A 194 10.95 -8.53 12.35
CA GLY A 194 12.22 -7.93 11.93
C GLY A 194 11.99 -6.47 11.53
N LEU A 195 12.59 -5.53 12.28
CA LEU A 195 12.44 -4.10 12.07
C LEU A 195 13.80 -3.45 11.83
N HIS A 196 14.02 -2.87 10.65
CA HIS A 196 15.15 -2.00 10.35
C HIS A 196 14.66 -0.60 10.02
N GLN A 197 15.03 0.39 10.82
CA GLN A 197 14.57 1.77 10.68
C GLN A 197 15.75 2.73 10.67
N VAL A 198 15.75 3.62 9.69
CA VAL A 198 16.66 4.76 9.64
C VAL A 198 15.82 6.04 9.56
N ALA A 199 15.93 6.87 10.59
CA ALA A 199 15.34 8.19 10.63
C ALA A 199 16.44 9.24 10.77
N ARG A 200 16.38 10.31 9.98
CA ARG A 200 17.31 11.42 10.17
C ARG A 200 16.83 12.32 11.30
N ASP A 201 15.65 12.91 11.22
CA ASP A 201 15.25 13.89 12.21
C ASP A 201 14.48 13.24 13.38
N SER A 202 13.20 12.85 13.22
CA SER A 202 12.37 12.33 14.33
C SER A 202 11.80 10.93 14.11
N LEU A 203 11.99 10.06 15.11
CA LEU A 203 11.49 8.68 15.15
C LEU A 203 10.67 8.43 16.42
N VAL A 204 9.39 8.09 16.26
CA VAL A 204 8.49 7.72 17.36
C VAL A 204 7.93 6.32 17.10
N LEU A 205 8.23 5.39 18.01
CA LEU A 205 7.85 3.99 17.92
C LEU A 205 7.01 3.57 19.12
N HIS A 206 5.85 2.97 18.83
CA HIS A 206 5.05 2.23 19.80
C HIS A 206 4.89 0.78 19.35
N LEU A 207 5.57 -0.13 20.03
CA LEU A 207 5.67 -1.54 19.66
C LEU A 207 5.06 -2.43 20.75
N VAL A 208 4.08 -3.25 20.38
CA VAL A 208 3.54 -4.31 21.23
C VAL A 208 3.75 -5.64 20.53
N ALA A 209 4.61 -6.48 21.11
CA ALA A 209 4.89 -7.80 20.57
C ALA A 209 4.71 -8.89 21.62
N ARG A 210 4.10 -9.98 21.20
CA ARG A 210 3.94 -11.17 22.04
C ARG A 210 5.17 -12.07 21.99
N ASP A 211 5.75 -12.30 20.82
CA ASP A 211 6.76 -13.34 20.67
C ASP A 211 8.16 -12.69 20.54
N SER A 212 8.78 -12.75 19.36
CA SER A 212 10.18 -12.30 19.19
C SER A 212 10.31 -11.01 18.39
N LEU A 213 11.14 -10.11 18.91
CA LEU A 213 11.51 -8.83 18.29
C LEU A 213 13.00 -8.80 17.94
N VAL A 214 13.31 -8.49 16.67
CA VAL A 214 14.65 -8.09 16.23
C VAL A 214 14.57 -6.68 15.65
N ILE A 215 15.15 -5.73 16.37
CA ILE A 215 15.01 -4.30 16.07
C ILE A 215 16.39 -3.67 15.86
N HIS A 216 16.57 -2.98 14.74
CA HIS A 216 17.70 -2.12 14.44
C HIS A 216 17.20 -0.70 14.15
N LEU A 217 17.55 0.26 15.01
CA LEU A 217 17.15 1.65 14.90
C LEU A 217 18.36 2.57 14.78
N VAL A 218 18.32 3.46 13.80
CA VAL A 218 19.24 4.58 13.67
C VAL A 218 18.43 5.87 13.64
N ALA A 219 18.68 6.77 14.58
CA ALA A 219 18.07 8.09 14.66
C ALA A 219 19.15 9.15 14.89
N ARG A 220 19.12 10.26 14.14
CA ARG A 220 20.08 11.34 14.38
C ARG A 220 19.57 12.29 15.47
N ASP A 221 18.39 12.87 15.30
CA ASP A 221 17.98 14.00 16.15
C ASP A 221 17.08 13.54 17.32
N LEU A 222 15.99 12.82 17.08
CA LEU A 222 15.05 12.37 18.13
C LEU A 222 14.65 10.90 17.97
N LEU A 223 14.76 10.14 19.05
CA LEU A 223 14.21 8.80 19.17
C LEU A 223 13.35 8.64 20.43
N VAL A 224 12.08 8.28 20.24
CA VAL A 224 11.16 7.85 21.30
C VAL A 224 10.74 6.41 21.02
N LEU A 225 11.10 5.49 21.93
CA LEU A 225 10.74 4.07 21.84
C LEU A 225 9.90 3.67 23.06
N LEU A 226 8.64 3.34 22.82
CA LEU A 226 7.76 2.68 23.76
C LEU A 226 7.54 1.23 23.30
N GLN A 227 8.02 0.26 24.09
CA GLN A 227 7.93 -1.15 23.73
C GLN A 227 7.43 -2.04 24.86
N VAL A 228 6.57 -3.00 24.48
CA VAL A 228 6.14 -4.11 25.32
C VAL A 228 6.49 -5.40 24.60
N ALA A 229 7.34 -6.22 25.22
CA ALA A 229 7.75 -7.51 24.69
C ALA A 229 7.59 -8.57 25.77
N ARG A 230 7.09 -9.75 25.41
CA ARG A 230 6.91 -10.86 26.35
C ARG A 230 8.02 -11.90 26.23
N ASP A 231 8.31 -12.40 25.02
CA ASP A 231 9.24 -13.53 24.92
C ASP A 231 10.69 -13.11 24.68
N SER A 232 11.03 -12.55 23.50
CA SER A 232 12.43 -12.21 23.19
C SER A 232 12.60 -10.86 22.49
N LEU A 233 13.68 -10.16 22.83
CA LEU A 233 14.04 -8.87 22.25
C LEU A 233 15.55 -8.79 21.98
N VAL A 234 15.90 -8.57 20.72
CA VAL A 234 17.23 -8.14 20.29
C VAL A 234 17.11 -6.70 19.79
N LEU A 235 17.73 -5.76 20.50
CA LEU A 235 17.71 -4.34 20.18
C LEU A 235 19.12 -3.84 19.85
N HIS A 236 19.30 -3.30 18.66
CA HIS A 236 20.45 -2.50 18.27
C HIS A 236 20.00 -1.05 18.01
N LEU A 237 20.63 -0.11 18.69
CA LEU A 237 20.19 1.29 18.69
C LEU A 237 21.37 2.24 18.56
N VAL A 238 21.26 3.15 17.61
CA VAL A 238 22.16 4.30 17.44
C VAL A 238 21.32 5.56 17.47
N ALA A 239 21.47 6.37 18.53
CA ALA A 239 20.86 7.67 18.66
C ALA A 239 21.96 8.72 18.92
N ARG A 240 21.93 9.85 18.20
CA ARG A 240 22.97 10.88 18.35
C ARG A 240 22.58 11.98 19.33
N ASP A 241 21.40 12.57 19.19
CA ASP A 241 21.05 13.79 19.93
C ASP A 241 20.11 13.51 21.14
N LEU A 242 18.83 13.12 20.94
CA LEU A 242 17.89 12.82 22.04
C LEU A 242 17.30 11.40 21.97
N PHE A 243 17.30 10.71 23.11
CA PHE A 243 16.74 9.36 23.24
C PHE A 243 15.85 9.20 24.49
N MET A 244 14.63 8.68 24.29
CA MET A 244 13.67 8.31 25.34
C MET A 244 13.23 6.86 25.17
N LEU A 245 13.44 6.03 26.21
CA LEU A 245 13.05 4.62 26.24
C LEU A 245 12.05 4.35 27.36
N HIS A 246 10.93 3.72 27.01
CA HIS A 246 10.05 3.05 27.96
C HIS A 246 9.86 1.60 27.54
N GLN A 247 10.30 0.66 28.37
CA GLN A 247 10.22 -0.77 28.11
C GLN A 247 9.49 -1.48 29.25
N VAL A 248 8.52 -2.32 28.88
CA VAL A 248 7.86 -3.27 29.77
C VAL A 248 8.14 -4.68 29.28
N ALA A 249 8.86 -5.47 30.08
CA ALA A 249 9.06 -6.90 29.87
C ALA A 249 8.16 -7.70 30.82
N ARG A 250 7.55 -8.79 30.34
CA ARG A 250 6.71 -9.71 31.14
C ARG A 250 7.08 -11.14 30.83
#